data_AF-A0A529Q389-F1
#
_entry.id   AF-A0A529Q389-F1
#
_cell.length_a   1.000
_cell.length_b   1.000
_cell.length_c   1.000
_cell.angle_alpha   90.00
_cell.angle_beta   90.00
_cell.angle_gamma   90.00
#
_symmetry.space_group_name_H-M   'P 1'
#
loop_
_entity.id
_entity.type
_entity.pdbx_description
1 polymer ?
#
loop_
_entity_poly.entity_id
_entity_poly.type
_entity_poly.pdbx_seq_one_letter_code
_entity_poly.pdbx_strand_id
1 'polypeptide(L)'
;MTVHLKSITGRKALAGLAALAMALSSTVAFAADKLQYFTWSGYELPDFNKSFLAAHPDGVEATIFGDDDDAFTKVKAGFRPDIAHPCYDKVARWNKEGLLQPIDTKRIKNWDSVFPVFKNLPDLQAGDGKVWMVPW
;
A
#
# COMPACT_ATOMS: atom_id res chain seq x y z
N MET A 1 -24.91 -73.35 -28.35
CA MET A 1 -24.68 -73.58 -26.91
C MET A 1 -24.40 -72.23 -26.27
N THR A 2 -25.34 -71.78 -25.45
CA THR A 2 -25.40 -70.46 -24.80
C THR A 2 -24.46 -70.40 -23.60
N VAL A 3 -23.63 -69.35 -23.47
CA VAL A 3 -23.03 -68.92 -22.18
C VAL A 3 -22.90 -67.39 -22.21
N HIS A 4 -23.92 -66.65 -21.80
CA HIS A 4 -24.12 -66.07 -20.46
C HIS A 4 -22.98 -65.14 -19.97
N LEU A 5 -23.23 -63.83 -20.11
CA LEU A 5 -22.51 -62.74 -19.48
C LEU A 5 -22.53 -62.88 -17.95
N LYS A 6 -21.39 -62.60 -17.30
CA LYS A 6 -21.40 -62.13 -15.91
C LYS A 6 -20.77 -60.74 -15.87
N SER A 7 -21.62 -59.74 -15.65
CA SER A 7 -21.22 -58.37 -15.39
C SER A 7 -20.44 -58.31 -14.07
N ILE A 8 -19.31 -57.62 -14.09
CA ILE A 8 -18.67 -57.12 -12.87
C ILE A 8 -19.14 -55.68 -12.69
N THR A 9 -20.18 -55.56 -11.87
CA THR A 9 -20.50 -54.42 -10.99
C THR A 9 -19.20 -53.76 -10.50
N GLY A 10 -18.93 -52.47 -10.72
CA GLY A 10 -19.71 -51.35 -10.22
C GLY A 10 -19.02 -50.72 -9.00
N ARG A 11 -18.80 -49.40 -9.08
CA ARG A 11 -18.76 -48.45 -7.93
C ARG A 11 -17.46 -48.18 -7.15
N LYS A 12 -16.24 -48.42 -7.65
CA LYS A 12 -15.02 -47.95 -6.95
C LYS A 12 -14.19 -46.87 -7.63
N ALA A 13 -14.49 -46.51 -8.89
CA ALA A 13 -13.66 -45.55 -9.62
C ALA A 13 -14.11 -44.08 -9.51
N LEU A 14 -15.32 -43.80 -9.02
CA LEU A 14 -15.88 -42.42 -9.04
C LEU A 14 -15.70 -41.62 -7.74
N ALA A 15 -15.23 -42.24 -6.65
CA ALA A 15 -15.07 -41.56 -5.36
C ALA A 15 -13.74 -40.78 -5.24
N GLY A 16 -12.76 -41.05 -6.12
CA GLY A 16 -11.45 -40.39 -6.08
C GLY A 16 -11.40 -39.04 -6.80
N LEU A 17 -12.25 -38.81 -7.80
CA LEU A 17 -12.19 -37.60 -8.65
C LEU A 17 -12.89 -36.38 -8.04
N ALA A 18 -13.85 -36.57 -7.14
CA ALA A 18 -14.56 -35.46 -6.50
C ALA A 18 -13.74 -34.76 -5.41
N ALA A 19 -12.83 -35.48 -4.75
CA ALA A 19 -11.98 -34.93 -3.69
C ALA A 19 -10.86 -34.01 -4.22
N LEU A 20 -10.42 -34.19 -5.47
CA LEU A 20 -9.36 -33.35 -6.06
C LEU A 20 -9.88 -32.01 -6.59
N ALA A 21 -11.17 -31.91 -6.93
CA ALA A 21 -11.78 -30.68 -7.43
C ALA A 21 -11.99 -29.62 -6.32
N MET A 22 -12.19 -30.05 -5.07
CA MET A 22 -12.38 -29.14 -3.93
C MET A 22 -11.06 -28.56 -3.37
N ALA A 23 -9.91 -29.14 -3.71
CA ALA A 23 -8.60 -28.64 -3.26
C ALA A 23 -8.06 -27.47 -4.10
N LEU A 24 -8.67 -27.18 -5.25
CA LEU A 24 -8.30 -26.08 -6.14
C LEU A 24 -9.13 -24.79 -5.91
N SER A 25 -10.06 -24.82 -4.96
CA SER A 25 -10.82 -23.64 -4.51
C SER A 25 -10.21 -22.99 -3.28
N SER A 26 -8.89 -23.14 -3.07
CA SER A 26 -8.16 -22.20 -2.23
C SER A 26 -8.23 -20.84 -2.92
N THR A 27 -9.22 -20.04 -2.52
CA THR A 27 -9.18 -18.61 -2.74
C THR A 27 -7.81 -18.15 -2.28
N VAL A 28 -6.94 -17.76 -3.21
CA VAL A 28 -5.76 -16.96 -2.88
C VAL A 28 -6.35 -15.72 -2.22
N ALA A 29 -6.29 -15.68 -0.89
CA ALA A 29 -6.52 -14.45 -0.17
C ALA A 29 -5.39 -13.54 -0.62
N PHE A 30 -5.67 -12.64 -1.55
CA PHE A 30 -4.82 -11.49 -1.76
C PHE A 30 -4.83 -10.76 -0.43
N ALA A 31 -3.75 -10.87 0.34
CA ALA A 31 -3.51 -9.93 1.40
C ALA A 31 -3.61 -8.55 0.74
N ALA A 32 -4.48 -7.68 1.24
CA ALA A 32 -4.44 -6.29 0.79
C ALA A 32 -3.05 -5.77 1.11
N ASP A 33 -2.33 -5.28 0.10
CA ASP A 33 -1.00 -4.71 0.30
C ASP A 33 -1.12 -3.59 1.33
N LYS A 34 -0.34 -3.67 2.40
CA LYS A 34 -0.29 -2.64 3.44
C LYS A 34 0.38 -1.41 2.87
N LEU A 35 -0.13 -0.24 3.24
CA LEU A 35 0.49 1.05 2.94
C LEU A 35 1.88 1.11 3.58
N GLN A 36 2.93 1.21 2.75
CA GLN A 36 4.30 1.38 3.20
C GLN A 36 4.54 2.85 3.61
N TYR A 37 4.53 3.11 4.91
CA TYR A 37 4.70 4.45 5.47
C TYR A 37 6.11 4.64 6.04
N PHE A 38 6.91 5.48 5.38
CA PHE A 38 8.27 5.79 5.80
C PHE A 38 8.33 7.10 6.58
N THR A 39 8.59 7.04 7.88
CA THR A 39 8.40 8.19 8.77
C THR A 39 9.34 8.21 9.99
N TRP A 40 9.19 9.23 10.83
CA TRP A 40 9.86 9.37 12.12
C TRP A 40 9.20 8.50 13.19
N SER A 41 9.98 8.07 14.18
CA SER A 41 9.44 7.35 15.34
C SER A 41 8.35 8.17 16.04
N GLY A 42 7.21 7.55 16.31
CA GLY A 42 6.05 8.16 16.96
C GLY A 42 4.99 8.71 16.01
N TYR A 43 5.27 8.86 14.71
CA TYR A 43 4.28 9.33 13.72
C TYR A 43 3.46 8.19 13.11
N GLU A 44 3.93 6.95 13.23
CA GLU A 44 3.22 5.74 12.87
C GLU A 44 2.14 5.33 13.87
N LEU A 45 2.08 6.00 15.03
CA LEU A 45 1.15 5.62 16.09
C LEU A 45 -0.31 5.63 15.59
N PRO A 46 -1.14 4.66 16.03
CA PRO A 46 -2.54 4.56 15.59
C PRO A 46 -3.36 5.83 15.85
N ASP A 47 -2.96 6.63 16.85
CA ASP A 47 -3.66 7.85 17.21
C ASP A 47 -3.71 8.90 16.09
N PHE A 48 -2.71 8.90 15.20
CA PHE A 48 -2.64 9.80 14.05
C PHE A 48 -3.31 9.23 12.79
N ASN A 49 -3.67 7.95 12.81
CA ASN A 49 -4.16 7.20 11.64
C ASN A 49 -5.55 6.59 11.87
N LYS A 50 -6.29 7.04 12.89
CA LYS A 50 -7.55 6.43 13.34
C LYS A 50 -8.57 6.21 12.22
N SER A 51 -8.81 7.23 11.40
CA SER A 51 -9.80 7.14 10.31
C SER A 51 -9.38 6.14 9.23
N PHE A 52 -8.09 6.11 8.89
CA PHE A 52 -7.53 5.15 7.94
C PHE A 52 -7.60 3.73 8.50
N LEU A 53 -7.14 3.50 9.73
CA LEU A 53 -7.13 2.18 10.37
C LEU A 53 -8.53 1.63 10.65
N ALA A 54 -9.53 2.49 10.85
CA ALA A 54 -10.93 2.06 10.96
C ALA A 54 -11.47 1.49 9.64
N ALA A 55 -11.05 2.04 8.50
CA ALA A 55 -11.43 1.55 7.16
C ALA A 55 -10.51 0.42 6.66
N HIS A 56 -9.26 0.40 7.12
CA HIS A 56 -8.20 -0.52 6.73
C HIS A 56 -7.51 -1.07 7.98
N PRO A 57 -8.13 -2.03 8.69
CA PRO A 57 -7.51 -2.66 9.85
C PRO A 57 -6.15 -3.27 9.47
N ASP A 58 -5.13 -3.00 10.27
CA ASP A 58 -3.73 -3.42 10.03
C ASP A 58 -3.16 -2.99 8.67
N GLY A 59 -3.76 -1.97 8.03
CA GLY A 59 -3.43 -1.55 6.67
C GLY A 59 -2.19 -0.68 6.52
N VAL A 60 -1.43 -0.44 7.58
CA VAL A 60 -0.18 0.34 7.55
C VAL A 60 0.99 -0.55 7.95
N GLU A 61 2.06 -0.47 7.18
CA GLU A 61 3.36 -1.01 7.53
C GLU A 61 4.37 0.14 7.56
N ALA A 62 4.85 0.46 8.76
CA ALA A 62 5.72 1.59 8.97
C ALA A 62 7.20 1.18 8.94
N THR A 63 8.02 1.95 8.24
CA THR A 63 9.47 1.91 8.34
C THR A 63 9.95 3.22 8.97
N ILE A 64 10.85 3.13 9.94
CA ILE A 64 11.33 4.31 10.68
C ILE A 64 12.70 4.75 10.18
N PHE A 65 12.92 6.06 10.08
CA PHE A 65 14.23 6.66 9.89
C PHE A 65 14.60 7.60 11.04
N GLY A 66 15.91 7.78 11.26
CA GLY A 66 16.47 8.62 12.31
C GLY A 66 16.74 10.06 11.89
N ASP A 67 17.00 10.28 10.60
CA ASP A 67 17.25 11.58 10.01
C ASP A 67 16.88 11.62 8.50
N ASP A 68 16.78 12.82 7.96
CA ASP A 68 16.38 13.07 6.57
C ASP A 68 17.41 12.61 5.52
N ASP A 69 18.71 12.59 5.85
CA ASP A 69 19.77 12.19 4.92
C ASP A 69 19.81 10.67 4.77
N ASP A 70 19.60 9.93 5.86
CA ASP A 70 19.36 8.50 5.87
C ASP A 70 18.10 8.15 5.07
N ALA A 71 17.01 8.89 5.29
CA ALA A 71 15.77 8.71 4.55
C ALA A 71 15.96 8.89 3.05
N PHE A 72 16.59 10.00 2.65
CA PHE A 72 16.89 10.29 1.25
C PHE A 72 17.78 9.21 0.63
N THR A 73 18.86 8.82 1.31
CA THR A 73 19.81 7.83 0.81
C THR A 73 19.15 6.48 0.60
N LYS A 74 18.28 6.05 1.53
CA LYS A 74 17.55 4.79 1.43
C LYS A 74 16.60 4.76 0.23
N VAL A 75 15.81 5.83 0.03
CA VAL A 75 14.89 5.93 -1.13
C VAL A 75 15.69 5.99 -2.44
N LYS A 76 16.76 6.79 -2.48
CA LYS A 76 17.65 6.88 -3.65
C LYS A 76 18.31 5.54 -3.98
N ALA A 77 18.64 4.73 -2.97
CA ALA A 77 19.25 3.41 -3.13
C ALA A 77 18.30 2.31 -3.63
N GLY A 78 16.99 2.60 -3.78
CA GLY A 78 16.04 1.63 -4.32
C GLY A 78 14.89 1.27 -3.39
N PHE A 79 14.86 1.78 -2.15
CA PHE A 79 13.66 1.63 -1.31
C PHE A 79 12.49 2.41 -1.93
N ARG A 80 11.29 1.81 -1.92
CA ARG A 80 10.08 2.34 -2.58
C ARG A 80 8.92 2.35 -1.60
N PRO A 81 8.89 3.29 -0.62
CA PRO A 81 7.71 3.48 0.21
C PRO A 81 6.59 4.12 -0.61
N ASP A 82 5.34 3.88 -0.21
CA ASP A 82 4.18 4.54 -0.82
C ASP A 82 4.10 6.01 -0.39
N ILE A 83 4.39 6.28 0.89
CA ILE A 83 4.43 7.61 1.49
C ILE A 83 5.72 7.75 2.29
N ALA A 84 6.45 8.83 2.07
CA ALA A 84 7.55 9.27 2.92
C ALA A 84 7.19 10.59 3.59
N HIS A 85 7.61 10.77 4.85
CA HIS A 85 7.35 11.98 5.64
C HIS A 85 8.65 12.65 6.12
N PRO A 86 9.54 13.10 5.21
CA PRO A 86 10.70 13.91 5.56
C PRO A 86 10.31 15.35 5.92
N CYS A 87 11.26 16.13 6.43
CA CYS A 87 11.06 17.56 6.66
C CYS A 87 10.79 18.30 5.33
N TYR A 88 9.99 19.37 5.40
CA TYR A 88 9.62 20.21 4.26
C TYR A 88 10.83 20.73 3.45
N ASP A 89 11.92 21.10 4.13
CA ASP A 89 13.13 21.63 3.49
C ASP A 89 13.85 20.61 2.59
N LYS A 90 13.41 19.34 2.59
CA LYS A 90 13.93 18.28 1.73
C LYS A 90 13.20 18.16 0.40
N VAL A 91 12.00 18.73 0.27
CA VAL A 91 11.15 18.61 -0.93
C VAL A 91 11.91 18.97 -2.21
N ALA A 92 12.61 20.10 -2.22
CA ALA A 92 13.37 20.55 -3.39
C ALA A 92 14.44 19.54 -3.85
N ARG A 93 15.18 18.95 -2.90
CA ARG A 93 16.21 17.93 -3.19
C ARG A 93 15.59 16.64 -3.70
N TRP A 94 14.52 16.17 -3.08
CA TRP A 94 13.84 14.94 -3.49
C TRP A 94 13.20 15.07 -4.88
N ASN A 95 12.58 16.23 -5.17
CA ASN A 95 12.04 16.53 -6.49
C ASN A 95 13.12 16.56 -7.57
N LYS A 96 14.25 17.25 -7.31
CA LYS A 96 15.39 17.31 -8.25
C LYS A 96 15.92 15.94 -8.65
N GLU A 97 15.82 14.96 -7.76
CA GLU A 97 16.29 13.59 -7.97
C GLU A 97 15.19 12.65 -8.54
N GLY A 98 14.02 13.19 -8.86
CA GLY A 98 12.90 12.43 -9.45
C GLY A 98 12.27 11.44 -8.48
N LEU A 99 12.38 11.69 -7.16
CA LEU A 99 11.89 10.77 -6.13
C LEU A 99 10.43 11.04 -5.70
N LEU A 100 9.83 12.13 -6.20
CA LEU A 100 8.47 12.53 -5.84
C LEU A 100 7.52 12.42 -7.03
N GLN A 101 6.26 12.08 -6.72
CA GLN A 101 5.13 12.22 -7.63
C GLN A 101 4.24 13.39 -7.17
N PRO A 102 3.65 14.15 -8.09
CA PRO A 102 2.76 15.24 -7.73
C PRO A 102 1.43 14.71 -7.17
N ILE A 103 0.97 15.30 -6.08
CA ILE A 103 -0.27 14.95 -5.37
C ILE A 103 -1.38 15.90 -5.80
N ASP A 104 -2.46 15.37 -6.37
CA ASP A 104 -3.65 16.16 -6.74
C ASP A 104 -4.45 16.55 -5.48
N THR A 105 -4.48 17.84 -5.18
CA THR A 105 -5.16 18.38 -4.00
C THR A 105 -6.66 18.15 -4.02
N LYS A 106 -7.27 17.94 -5.20
CA LYS A 106 -8.71 17.61 -5.33
C LYS A 106 -9.05 16.24 -4.73
N ARG A 107 -8.06 15.36 -4.54
CA ARG A 107 -8.24 14.06 -3.90
C ARG A 107 -8.16 14.14 -2.38
N ILE A 108 -7.79 15.29 -1.82
CA ILE A 108 -7.65 15.52 -0.39
C ILE A 108 -8.86 16.34 0.09
N LYS A 109 -9.87 15.65 0.62
CA LYS A 109 -11.14 16.27 1.07
C LYS A 109 -10.94 17.46 2.02
N ASN A 110 -9.89 17.43 2.85
CA ASN A 110 -9.63 18.43 3.88
C ASN A 110 -8.52 19.43 3.48
N TRP A 111 -8.13 19.50 2.19
CA TRP A 111 -7.06 20.39 1.74
C TRP A 111 -7.30 21.86 2.10
N ASP A 112 -8.55 22.31 1.98
CA ASP A 112 -8.91 23.69 2.26
C ASP A 112 -8.76 24.07 3.75
N SER A 113 -8.76 23.09 4.65
CA SER A 113 -8.57 23.28 6.10
C SER A 113 -7.10 23.51 6.49
N VAL A 114 -6.14 23.25 5.61
CA VAL A 114 -4.72 23.52 5.87
C VAL A 114 -4.49 25.02 5.95
N PHE A 115 -3.76 25.48 6.97
CA PHE A 115 -3.48 26.91 7.15
C PHE A 115 -2.81 27.50 5.91
N PRO A 116 -3.20 28.71 5.45
CA PRO A 116 -2.65 29.32 4.24
C PRO A 116 -1.14 29.43 4.23
N VAL A 117 -0.50 29.67 5.38
CA VAL A 117 0.96 29.74 5.51
C VAL A 117 1.65 28.44 5.07
N PHE A 118 1.04 27.28 5.35
CA PHE A 118 1.60 25.99 4.97
C PHE A 118 1.31 25.63 3.52
N LYS A 119 0.14 26.00 2.98
CA LYS A 119 -0.17 25.81 1.55
C LYS A 119 0.72 26.64 0.62
N ASN A 120 1.22 27.77 1.12
CA ASN A 120 2.01 28.74 0.37
C ASN A 120 3.52 28.64 0.65
N LEU A 121 3.99 27.54 1.25
CA LEU A 121 5.42 27.31 1.43
C LEU A 121 6.15 27.31 0.06
N PRO A 122 7.36 27.89 -0.02
CA PRO A 122 8.19 27.81 -1.22
C PRO A 122 8.36 26.37 -1.73
N ASP A 123 8.53 26.15 -3.03
CA ASP A 123 8.83 24.83 -3.60
C ASP A 123 7.81 23.71 -3.31
N LEU A 124 6.66 23.99 -2.67
CA LEU A 124 5.61 23.01 -2.40
C LEU A 124 4.79 22.70 -3.65
N GLN A 125 4.61 23.70 -4.51
CA GLN A 125 3.71 23.64 -5.66
C GLN A 125 4.32 22.80 -6.79
N ALA A 126 3.53 21.86 -7.31
CA ALA A 126 3.89 21.02 -8.45
C ALA A 126 3.17 21.41 -9.76
N GLY A 127 2.44 22.54 -9.75
CA GLY A 127 1.62 23.01 -10.87
C GLY A 127 0.23 22.36 -10.94
N ASP A 128 -0.70 22.97 -11.67
CA ASP A 128 -2.05 22.43 -11.96
C ASP A 128 -2.88 22.00 -10.75
N GLY A 129 -2.77 22.72 -9.62
CA GLY A 129 -3.45 22.35 -8.38
C GLY A 129 -2.87 21.12 -7.70
N LYS A 130 -1.63 20.74 -8.03
CA LYS A 130 -0.89 19.65 -7.39
C LYS A 130 0.23 20.19 -6.50
N VAL A 131 0.61 19.39 -5.53
CA VAL A 131 1.71 19.67 -4.58
C VAL A 131 2.68 18.50 -4.49
N TRP A 132 3.92 18.77 -4.13
CA TRP A 132 4.93 17.73 -3.88
C TRP A 132 4.79 17.06 -2.52
N MET A 133 4.17 17.75 -1.56
CA MET A 133 4.03 17.32 -0.18
C MET A 133 2.72 17.86 0.40
N VAL A 134 2.11 17.11 1.31
CA VAL A 134 1.02 17.60 2.16
C VAL A 134 1.64 18.03 3.50
N PRO A 135 1.46 19.29 3.94
CA PRO A 135 1.97 19.72 5.24
C PRO A 135 1.35 18.93 6.39
N TRP A 136 2.18 18.53 7.35
CA TRP A 136 1.79 17.86 8.59
C TRP A 136 1.88 18.80 9.78
#